data_AF-A0A450X2K8-F1
#
_entry.id   AF-A0A450X2K8-F1
#
_cell.length_a   1.000
_cell.length_b   1.000
_cell.length_c   1.000
_cell.angle_alpha   90.00
_cell.angle_beta   90.00
_cell.angle_gamma   90.00
#
_symmetry.space_group_name_H-M   'P 1'
#
loop_
_entity.id
_entity.type
_entity.pdbx_description
1 polymer ?
#
loop_
_entity_poly.entity_id
_entity_poly.type
_entity_poly.pdbx_seq_one_letter_code
_entity_poly.pdbx_strand_id
1 'polypeptide(L)'
;SHLIPSHPGQSHLSRISPSIYLTQSQKVWGKTKRGRSGNMGYIIEEELNPMLRGWFNYFKHAYRTEYKTIDGFVRRRLRAILLRHNKRKGLGITLDAHCQWTNAYFAELGLFTMHEARVLACRPR
;
A
#
# COMPACT_ATOMS: atom_id res chain seq x y z
N SER A 1 -24.83 9.58 -3.83
CA SER A 1 -24.06 10.77 -4.26
C SER A 1 -22.70 10.73 -3.59
N HIS A 2 -21.65 10.38 -4.33
CA HIS A 2 -20.29 10.30 -3.79
C HIS A 2 -19.73 11.71 -3.59
N LEU A 3 -19.70 12.19 -2.34
CA LEU A 3 -18.94 13.38 -1.96
C LEU A 3 -17.45 13.05 -2.00
N ILE A 4 -16.77 13.46 -3.06
CA ILE A 4 -15.32 13.71 -3.04
C ILE A 4 -15.15 15.01 -2.23
N PRO A 5 -14.40 15.03 -1.12
CA PRO A 5 -14.13 16.28 -0.44
C PRO A 5 -13.12 17.08 -1.25
N SER A 6 -13.54 18.28 -1.63
CA SER A 6 -12.75 19.36 -2.24
C SER A 6 -11.52 19.69 -1.39
N HIS A 7 -10.39 19.89 -2.06
CA HIS A 7 -9.14 20.37 -1.45
C HIS A 7 -9.30 21.82 -0.94
N PRO A 8 -8.93 22.14 0.31
CA PRO A 8 -8.57 23.50 0.68
C PRO A 8 -7.06 23.68 0.53
N GLY A 9 -6.69 24.79 -0.10
CA GLY A 9 -5.30 25.19 -0.28
C GLY A 9 -4.63 25.68 1.01
N GLN A 10 -3.33 25.39 1.06
CA GLN A 10 -2.23 26.13 1.68
C GLN A 10 -1.93 25.97 3.19
N SER A 11 -0.64 25.70 3.44
CA SER A 11 0.16 25.98 4.64
C SER A 11 -0.16 25.29 5.98
N HIS A 12 0.03 23.97 6.04
CA HIS A 12 0.67 23.29 7.18
C HIS A 12 1.04 21.87 6.71
N LEU A 13 2.21 21.34 7.07
CA LEU A 13 2.58 19.95 6.80
C LEU A 13 1.70 19.03 7.67
N SER A 14 0.43 18.86 7.27
CA SER A 14 -0.59 18.21 8.08
C SER A 14 -0.44 16.69 8.00
N ARG A 15 -0.37 16.06 9.18
CA ARG A 15 -0.60 14.63 9.38
C ARG A 15 -1.85 14.24 8.58
N ILE A 16 -1.75 13.22 7.73
CA ILE A 16 -2.89 12.80 6.90
C ILE A 16 -4.06 12.47 7.85
N SER A 17 -5.24 13.01 7.57
CA SER A 17 -6.43 12.79 8.41
C SER A 17 -6.77 11.28 8.50
N PRO A 18 -7.02 10.72 9.70
CA PRO A 18 -7.36 9.30 9.87
C PRO A 18 -8.53 8.80 9.03
N SER A 19 -9.49 9.68 8.70
CA SER A 19 -10.64 9.38 7.85
C SER A 19 -10.23 9.00 6.43
N ILE A 20 -9.22 9.69 5.88
CA ILE A 20 -8.69 9.45 4.53
C ILE A 20 -8.01 8.06 4.49
N TYR A 21 -7.25 7.71 5.53
CA TYR A 21 -6.64 6.38 5.67
C TYR A 21 -7.67 5.24 5.64
N LEU A 22 -8.80 5.43 6.33
CA LEU A 22 -9.87 4.45 6.38
C LEU A 22 -10.51 4.24 5.00
N THR A 23 -10.75 5.30 4.23
CA THR A 23 -11.32 5.19 2.88
C THR A 23 -10.37 4.46 1.93
N GLN A 24 -9.07 4.78 1.99
CA GLN A 24 -8.06 4.12 1.16
C GLN A 24 -7.89 2.65 1.56
N SER A 25 -7.83 2.37 2.86
CA SER A 25 -7.81 1.01 3.39
C SER A 25 -9.03 0.22 2.93
N GLN A 26 -10.24 0.80 2.98
CA GLN A 26 -11.46 0.17 2.49
C GLN A 26 -11.42 -0.16 1.00
N LYS A 27 -10.85 0.72 0.16
CA LYS A 27 -10.67 0.45 -1.28
C LYS A 27 -9.73 -0.74 -1.53
N VAL A 28 -8.59 -0.76 -0.85
CA VAL A 28 -7.68 -1.91 -0.90
C VAL A 28 -8.41 -3.16 -0.39
N TRP A 29 -9.17 -3.05 0.71
CA TRP A 29 -9.92 -4.18 1.25
C TRP A 29 -10.99 -4.71 0.31
N GLY A 30 -11.66 -3.83 -0.44
CA GLY A 30 -12.66 -4.17 -1.44
C GLY A 30 -12.08 -4.93 -2.62
N LYS A 31 -10.91 -4.51 -3.13
CA LYS A 31 -10.23 -5.18 -4.25
C LYS A 31 -9.51 -6.48 -3.82
N THR A 32 -8.96 -6.49 -2.61
CA THR A 32 -8.33 -7.67 -2.00
C THR A 32 -9.29 -8.38 -1.04
N LYS A 33 -10.48 -8.74 -1.53
CA LYS A 33 -11.49 -9.44 -0.74
C LYS A 33 -10.97 -10.83 -0.33
N ARG A 34 -11.28 -11.25 0.91
CA ARG A 34 -10.84 -12.51 1.55
C ARG A 34 -11.26 -13.72 0.70
N GLY A 35 -10.38 -14.22 -0.16
CA GLY A 35 -10.64 -15.41 -0.98
C GLY A 35 -10.10 -15.37 -2.41
N ARG A 36 -9.38 -14.32 -2.81
CA ARG A 36 -8.88 -14.23 -4.18
C ARG A 36 -7.79 -15.26 -4.46
N SER A 37 -8.10 -16.25 -5.29
CA SER A 37 -7.13 -17.07 -6.01
C SER A 37 -6.56 -16.24 -7.17
N GLY A 38 -5.25 -16.25 -7.35
CA GLY A 38 -4.60 -15.49 -8.42
C GLY A 38 -3.11 -15.35 -8.21
N ASN A 39 -2.38 -15.10 -9.30
CA ASN A 39 -0.94 -14.88 -9.27
C ASN A 39 -0.64 -13.58 -8.48
N MET A 40 0.28 -13.66 -7.51
CA MET A 40 0.63 -12.54 -6.65
C MET A 40 1.22 -11.36 -7.43
N GLY A 41 2.06 -11.63 -8.43
CA GLY A 41 2.63 -10.62 -9.32
C GLY A 41 1.54 -9.86 -10.07
N TYR A 42 0.56 -10.57 -10.64
CA TYR A 42 -0.58 -9.94 -11.33
C TYR A 42 -1.38 -9.02 -10.39
N ILE A 43 -1.64 -9.44 -9.15
CA ILE A 43 -2.35 -8.59 -8.17
C ILE A 43 -1.54 -7.32 -7.86
N ILE A 44 -0.22 -7.46 -7.75
CA ILE A 44 0.68 -6.34 -7.51
C ILE A 44 0.68 -5.37 -8.69
N GLU A 45 0.89 -5.87 -9.90
CA GLU A 45 1.06 -5.05 -11.10
C GLU A 45 -0.23 -4.41 -11.59
N GLU A 46 -1.31 -5.19 -11.69
CA GLU A 46 -2.56 -4.72 -12.32
C GLU A 46 -3.49 -3.98 -11.36
N GLU A 47 -3.43 -4.32 -10.06
CA GLU A 47 -4.37 -3.75 -9.09
C GLU A 47 -3.71 -2.80 -8.12
N LEU A 48 -2.62 -3.23 -7.47
CA LEU A 48 -2.00 -2.44 -6.42
C LEU A 48 -1.20 -1.28 -6.99
N ASN A 49 -0.34 -1.50 -7.97
CA ASN A 49 0.52 -0.46 -8.51
C ASN A 49 -0.26 0.75 -9.04
N PRO A 50 -1.33 0.61 -9.85
CA PRO A 50 -2.13 1.76 -10.29
C PRO A 50 -2.80 2.50 -9.13
N MET A 51 -3.31 1.78 -8.13
CA MET A 51 -3.87 2.39 -6.92
C MET A 51 -2.82 3.17 -6.13
N LEU A 52 -1.64 2.58 -5.92
CA LEU A 52 -0.55 3.20 -5.17
C LEU A 52 0.02 4.41 -5.90
N ARG A 53 0.10 4.40 -7.23
CA ARG A 53 0.46 5.58 -8.03
C ARG A 53 -0.58 6.69 -7.87
N GLY A 54 -1.87 6.36 -7.94
CA GLY A 54 -2.95 7.33 -7.70
C GLY A 54 -2.91 7.93 -6.30
N TRP A 55 -2.64 7.10 -5.29
CA TRP A 55 -2.47 7.54 -3.91
C TRP A 55 -1.21 8.40 -3.74
N PHE A 56 -0.08 8.03 -4.36
CA PHE A 56 1.15 8.84 -4.30
C PHE A 56 0.92 10.25 -4.83
N ASN A 57 0.18 10.38 -5.94
CA ASN A 57 -0.19 11.69 -6.49
C ASN A 57 -1.06 12.50 -5.51
N TYR A 58 -2.01 11.84 -4.83
CA TYR A 58 -2.85 12.45 -3.80
C TYR A 58 -2.05 12.86 -2.55
N PHE A 59 -1.08 12.04 -2.13
CA PHE A 59 -0.25 12.24 -0.94
C PHE A 59 1.09 12.89 -1.24
N LYS A 60 1.28 13.56 -2.38
CA LYS A 60 2.58 14.14 -2.76
C LYS A 60 3.13 15.17 -1.75
N HIS A 61 2.24 15.76 -0.96
CA HIS A 61 2.56 16.73 0.10
C HIS A 61 2.57 16.13 1.51
N ALA A 62 2.34 14.83 1.65
CA ALA A 62 2.29 14.18 2.96
C ALA A 62 3.68 13.98 3.58
N TYR A 63 3.69 13.75 4.89
CA TYR A 63 4.93 13.54 5.64
C TYR A 63 5.60 12.21 5.28
N ARG A 64 6.93 12.19 5.29
CA ARG A 64 7.74 11.00 4.90
C ARG A 64 7.43 9.73 5.71
N THR A 65 6.95 9.88 6.94
CA THR A 65 6.59 8.78 7.84
C THR A 65 5.32 8.07 7.38
N GLU A 66 4.40 8.81 6.76
CA GLU A 66 3.10 8.31 6.34
C GLU A 66 3.25 7.29 5.20
N TYR A 67 4.18 7.53 4.28
CA TYR A 67 4.49 6.58 3.20
C TYR A 67 4.90 5.22 3.75
N LYS A 68 5.77 5.19 4.77
CA LYS A 68 6.20 3.93 5.39
C LYS A 68 5.03 3.18 6.04
N THR A 69 4.10 3.90 6.65
CA THR A 69 2.89 3.32 7.27
C THR A 69 1.97 2.71 6.22
N ILE A 70 1.73 3.42 5.10
CA ILE A 70 0.91 2.93 3.98
C ILE A 70 1.57 1.71 3.34
N ASP A 71 2.84 1.81 2.98
CA ASP A 71 3.61 0.73 2.36
C ASP A 71 3.68 -0.50 3.30
N GLY A 72 3.76 -0.28 4.62
CA GLY A 72 3.71 -1.34 5.63
C GLY A 72 2.36 -2.06 5.70
N PHE A 73 1.27 -1.30 5.62
CA PHE A 73 -0.09 -1.86 5.58
C PHE A 73 -0.33 -2.71 4.33
N VAL A 74 0.10 -2.22 3.16
CA VAL A 74 -0.01 -2.94 1.88
C VAL A 74 0.76 -4.26 1.95
N ARG A 75 2.02 -4.23 2.39
CA ARG A 75 2.85 -5.44 2.56
C ARG A 75 2.24 -6.45 3.54
N ARG A 76 1.72 -5.99 4.67
CA ARG A 76 1.02 -6.87 5.64
C ARG A 76 -0.16 -7.58 4.99
N ARG A 77 -0.92 -6.87 4.15
CA ARG A 77 -2.08 -7.43 3.47
C ARG A 77 -1.69 -8.43 2.38
N LEU A 78 -0.64 -8.16 1.62
CA LEU A 78 -0.05 -9.11 0.67
C LEU A 78 0.39 -10.40 1.37
N ARG A 79 1.08 -10.30 2.52
CA ARG A 79 1.44 -11.46 3.35
C ARG A 79 0.21 -12.25 3.80
N ALA A 80 -0.87 -11.57 4.19
CA ALA A 80 -2.11 -12.26 4.58
C ALA A 80 -2.76 -13.03 3.41
N ILE A 81 -2.64 -12.53 2.17
CA ILE A 81 -3.11 -13.24 0.96
C ILE A 81 -2.22 -14.46 0.70
N LEU A 82 -0.89 -14.31 0.74
CA LEU A 82 0.07 -15.40 0.57
C LEU A 82 -0.09 -16.51 1.61
N LEU A 83 -0.34 -16.16 2.87
CA LEU A 83 -0.64 -17.13 3.92
C LEU A 83 -1.87 -17.97 3.55
N ARG A 84 -2.94 -17.32 3.05
CA ARG A 84 -4.14 -18.03 2.61
C ARG A 84 -3.88 -18.93 1.41
N HIS A 85 -3.09 -18.48 0.43
CA HIS A 85 -2.69 -19.32 -0.71
C HIS A 85 -1.95 -20.58 -0.24
N ASN A 86 -1.11 -20.45 0.78
CA ASN A 86 -0.41 -21.58 1.40
C ASN A 86 -1.26 -22.38 2.40
N LYS A 87 -2.58 -22.20 2.43
CA LYS A 87 -3.53 -22.85 3.36
C LYS A 87 -3.21 -22.59 4.85
N ARG A 88 -2.42 -21.56 5.16
CA ARG A 88 -2.08 -21.16 6.54
C ARG A 88 -3.04 -20.06 7.00
N LYS A 89 -3.50 -20.15 8.25
CA LYS A 89 -4.35 -19.13 8.87
C LYS A 89 -3.48 -18.06 9.52
N GLY A 90 -3.74 -16.79 9.23
CA GLY A 90 -2.99 -15.68 9.84
C GLY A 90 -3.27 -14.32 9.21
N LEU A 91 -2.82 -13.26 9.88
CA LEU A 91 -3.00 -11.86 9.46
C LEU A 91 -1.76 -11.26 8.78
N GLY A 92 -0.71 -12.06 8.51
CA GLY A 92 0.54 -11.58 7.91
C GLY A 92 1.40 -10.71 8.84
N ILE A 93 1.18 -10.81 10.16
CA ILE A 93 1.88 -10.05 11.21
C ILE A 93 3.01 -10.88 11.84
N THR A 94 2.91 -12.21 11.78
CA THR A 94 3.85 -13.14 12.42
C THR A 94 5.26 -13.02 11.85
N LEU A 95 6.27 -13.22 12.71
CA LEU A 95 7.69 -13.22 12.32
C LEU A 95 7.99 -14.21 11.19
N ASP A 96 7.39 -15.41 11.24
CA ASP A 96 7.49 -16.44 10.20
C ASP A 96 7.10 -15.91 8.81
N ALA A 97 6.00 -15.15 8.72
CA ALA A 97 5.57 -14.53 7.46
C ALA A 97 6.50 -13.41 7.00
N HIS A 98 7.17 -12.73 7.93
CA HIS A 98 8.17 -11.71 7.63
C HIS A 98 9.48 -12.31 7.10
N CYS A 99 9.88 -13.47 7.62
CA CYS A 99 11.05 -14.22 7.14
C CYS A 99 10.77 -14.90 5.79
N GLN A 100 9.58 -15.49 5.63
CA GLN A 100 9.20 -16.20 4.41
C GLN A 100 8.94 -15.25 3.23
N TRP A 101 8.31 -14.09 3.48
CA TRP A 101 8.07 -13.04 2.48
C TRP A 101 8.72 -11.74 2.91
N THR A 102 10.01 -11.67 2.62
CA THR A 102 10.86 -10.49 2.87
C THR A 102 10.37 -9.30 2.06
N ASN A 103 10.83 -8.10 2.42
CA ASN A 103 10.51 -6.91 1.62
C ASN A 103 11.14 -6.98 0.21
N ALA A 104 12.30 -7.65 0.09
CA ALA A 104 12.98 -7.87 -1.19
C ALA A 104 12.11 -8.69 -2.16
N TYR A 105 11.46 -9.74 -1.68
CA TYR A 105 10.54 -10.54 -2.49
C TYR A 105 9.45 -9.69 -3.17
N PHE A 106 8.85 -8.75 -2.43
CA PHE A 106 7.83 -7.87 -3.01
C PHE A 106 8.42 -6.84 -3.98
N ALA A 107 9.64 -6.36 -3.72
CA ALA A 107 10.35 -5.44 -4.62
C ALA A 107 10.70 -6.13 -5.95
N GLU A 108 11.14 -7.39 -5.90
CA GLU A 108 11.41 -8.22 -7.09
C GLU A 108 10.16 -8.48 -7.92
N LEU A 109 9.00 -8.62 -7.27
CA LEU A 109 7.69 -8.70 -7.93
C LEU A 109 7.19 -7.35 -8.48
N GLY A 110 8.00 -6.29 -8.43
CA GLY A 110 7.64 -4.98 -8.97
C GLY A 110 6.64 -4.20 -8.12
N LEU A 111 6.53 -4.47 -6.81
CA LEU A 111 5.66 -3.68 -5.94
C LEU A 111 6.11 -2.23 -5.88
N PHE A 112 5.25 -1.33 -6.33
CA PHE A 112 5.46 0.09 -6.21
C PHE A 112 5.35 0.51 -4.74
N THR A 113 6.40 1.13 -4.19
CA THR A 113 6.36 1.74 -2.86
C THR A 113 6.45 3.26 -2.95
N MET A 114 5.63 3.96 -2.16
CA MET A 114 5.67 5.43 -2.16
C MET A 114 6.99 5.95 -1.60
N HIS A 115 7.60 5.19 -0.69
CA HIS A 115 8.91 5.51 -0.16
C HIS A 115 9.99 5.52 -1.25
N GLU A 116 10.08 4.46 -2.08
CA GLU A 116 11.06 4.42 -3.17
C GLU A 116 10.78 5.46 -4.23
N ALA A 117 9.51 5.69 -4.61
CA ALA A 117 9.15 6.74 -5.56
C ALA A 117 9.62 8.12 -5.10
N ARG A 118 9.49 8.43 -3.80
CA ARG A 118 10.04 9.66 -3.23
C ARG A 118 11.56 9.68 -3.26
N VAL A 119 12.23 8.59 -2.88
CA VAL A 119 13.69 8.52 -2.89
C VAL A 119 14.22 8.76 -4.31
N LEU A 120 13.60 8.16 -5.32
CA LEU A 120 13.90 8.40 -6.73
C LEU A 120 13.65 9.85 -7.13
N ALA A 121 12.55 10.46 -6.71
CA ALA A 121 12.26 11.87 -6.98
C ALA A 121 13.19 12.86 -6.27
N CYS A 122 13.75 12.48 -5.11
CA CYS A 122 14.68 13.30 -4.34
C CYS A 122 16.15 13.09 -4.73
N ARG A 123 16.49 12.07 -5.53
CA ARG A 123 17.85 11.88 -6.02
C ARG A 123 18.16 12.96 -7.06
N PRO A 124 19.19 13.80 -6.85
CA PRO A 124 19.66 14.68 -7.91
C PRO A 124 20.19 13.82 -9.06
N ARG A 125 19.90 14.25 -10.28
CA ARG A 125 20.33 13.60 -11.52
C ARG A 125 21.83 13.75 -11.71
#